data_AF-A0AA90NQY5-F1
#
_entry.id   AF-A0AA90NQY5-F1
#
_cell.length_a   1.000
_cell.length_b   1.000
_cell.length_c   1.000
_cell.angle_alpha   90.00
_cell.angle_beta   90.00
_cell.angle_gamma   90.00
#
_symmetry.space_group_name_H-M   'P 1'
#
loop_
_entity.id
_entity.type
_entity.pdbx_description
1 polymer ?
#
loop_
_entity_poly.entity_id
_entity_poly.type
_entity_poly.pdbx_seq_one_letter_code
_entity_poly.pdbx_strand_id
1 'polypeptide(L)'
;MLNSLTVSSGVWNKPFESNEHTYHIEVDNDISSIEMYATTNASGATIEYDGASIAKVKIKDKAKTAISVTVSKDGERRTYVLVFEKDMDVEMDEEETVDDVKTKEVEVEAAQTSTAGIRRAKHPMIQEARLMGNNLLRRCHSLGI
;
A
#
# COMPACT_ATOMS: atom_id res chain seq x y z
N MET A 1 25.98 -11.49 3.72
CA MET A 1 25.15 -10.26 3.84
C MET A 1 25.65 -9.26 2.81
N LEU A 2 24.86 -8.25 2.45
CA LEU A 2 25.36 -7.19 1.57
C LEU A 2 26.20 -6.21 2.39
N ASN A 3 27.30 -5.75 1.79
CA ASN A 3 28.17 -4.71 2.31
C ASN A 3 27.76 -3.33 1.79
N SER A 4 27.29 -3.26 0.54
CA SER A 4 26.71 -2.06 -0.05
C SER A 4 25.57 -2.42 -1.00
N LEU A 5 24.64 -1.50 -1.17
CA LEU A 5 23.59 -1.56 -2.18
C LEU A 5 23.23 -0.14 -2.59
N THR A 6 23.28 0.13 -3.90
CA THR A 6 22.86 1.40 -4.50
C THR A 6 22.10 1.15 -5.80
N VAL A 7 21.45 2.18 -6.32
CA VAL A 7 20.71 2.17 -7.59
C VAL A 7 21.19 3.32 -8.47
N SER A 8 21.02 3.19 -9.78
CA SER A 8 21.40 4.22 -10.76
C SER A 8 20.59 5.52 -10.68
N SER A 9 19.37 5.47 -10.11
CA SER A 9 18.49 6.64 -9.95
C SER A 9 17.54 6.44 -8.78
N GLY A 10 17.06 7.54 -8.22
CA GLY A 10 16.08 7.61 -7.14
C GLY A 10 16.65 8.09 -5.81
N VAL A 11 15.74 8.48 -4.91
CA VAL A 11 16.06 9.00 -3.58
C VAL A 11 15.68 7.96 -2.54
N TRP A 12 16.65 7.47 -1.78
CA TRP A 12 16.41 6.50 -0.72
C TRP A 12 15.82 7.21 0.50
N ASN A 13 14.84 6.57 1.14
CA ASN A 13 14.29 7.06 2.40
C ASN A 13 15.32 7.08 3.55
N LYS A 14 16.37 6.25 3.44
CA LYS A 14 17.49 6.19 4.37
C LYS A 14 18.73 5.57 3.71
N PRO A 15 19.94 5.85 4.19
CA PRO A 15 21.15 5.16 3.74
C PRO A 15 21.06 3.64 3.90
N PHE A 16 21.78 2.91 3.06
CA PHE A 16 21.83 1.45 3.16
C PHE A 16 22.58 0.99 4.42
N GLU A 17 21.94 0.11 5.18
CA GLU A 17 22.48 -0.58 6.34
C GLU A 17 22.26 -2.10 6.20
N SER A 18 23.31 -2.89 6.48
CA SER A 18 23.31 -4.33 6.20
C SER A 18 22.28 -5.15 7.00
N ASN A 19 21.81 -4.62 8.13
CA ASN A 19 20.83 -5.22 9.04
C ASN A 19 19.38 -4.77 8.75
N GLU A 20 19.20 -3.85 7.81
CA GLU A 20 17.91 -3.35 7.40
C GLU A 20 17.52 -3.96 6.05
N HIS A 21 16.28 -4.45 5.97
CA HIS A 21 15.87 -5.33 4.89
C HIS A 21 14.84 -4.70 3.95
N THR A 22 14.29 -3.52 4.28
CA THR A 22 13.28 -2.85 3.45
C THR A 22 13.62 -1.39 3.24
N TYR A 23 13.54 -0.94 1.99
CA TYR A 23 13.83 0.43 1.60
C TYR A 23 12.75 0.95 0.66
N HIS A 24 12.46 2.24 0.79
CA HIS A 24 11.60 2.96 -0.12
C HIS A 24 12.48 3.91 -0.92
N ILE A 25 12.29 3.92 -2.24
CA ILE A 25 13.09 4.69 -3.17
C ILE A 25 12.14 5.46 -4.08
N GLU A 26 12.11 6.77 -3.94
CA GLU A 26 11.32 7.64 -4.81
C GLU A 26 12.02 7.76 -6.16
N VAL A 27 11.27 7.62 -7.25
CA VAL A 27 11.79 7.70 -8.62
C VAL A 27 10.84 8.50 -9.52
N ASP A 28 11.40 9.16 -10.53
CA ASP A 28 10.60 9.90 -11.50
C ASP A 28 9.67 8.98 -12.30
N ASN A 29 8.54 9.53 -12.76
CA ASN A 29 7.49 8.77 -13.42
C ASN A 29 7.92 8.16 -14.77
N ASP A 30 8.88 8.78 -15.47
CA ASP A 30 9.41 8.31 -16.76
C ASP A 30 10.42 7.16 -16.64
N ILE A 31 10.90 6.83 -15.43
CA ILE A 31 11.85 5.74 -15.20
C ILE A 31 11.17 4.38 -15.43
N SER A 32 11.65 3.65 -16.44
CA SER A 32 11.15 2.31 -16.79
C SER A 32 12.12 1.17 -16.43
N SER A 33 13.39 1.50 -16.14
CA SER A 33 14.40 0.53 -15.69
C SER A 33 15.44 1.17 -14.79
N ILE A 34 15.98 0.39 -13.85
CA ILE A 34 17.02 0.80 -12.93
C ILE A 34 18.13 -0.25 -12.93
N GLU A 35 19.37 0.21 -12.86
CA GLU A 35 20.53 -0.65 -12.64
C GLU A 35 20.91 -0.63 -11.16
N MET A 36 21.14 -1.81 -10.59
CA MET A 36 21.51 -2.00 -9.20
C MET A 36 22.99 -2.31 -9.03
N TYR A 37 23.59 -1.82 -7.95
CA TYR A 37 24.99 -2.07 -7.63
C TYR A 37 25.09 -2.57 -6.19
N ALA A 38 25.09 -3.88 -6.04
CA ALA A 38 25.25 -4.55 -4.75
C ALA A 38 26.66 -5.14 -4.63
N THR A 39 27.23 -5.06 -3.42
CA THR A 39 28.46 -5.78 -3.08
C THR A 39 28.26 -6.63 -1.82
N THR A 40 29.01 -7.70 -1.71
CA THR A 40 28.97 -8.63 -0.57
C THR A 40 30.38 -8.81 -0.04
N ASN A 41 30.53 -8.86 1.29
CA ASN A 41 31.78 -9.21 1.95
C ASN A 41 31.95 -10.74 2.08
N ALA A 42 30.93 -11.53 1.75
CA ALA A 42 31.00 -12.98 1.76
C ALA A 42 31.61 -13.50 0.45
N SER A 43 32.85 -13.98 0.52
CA SER A 43 33.56 -14.56 -0.63
C SER A 43 32.77 -15.73 -1.22
N GLY A 44 32.64 -15.77 -2.56
CA GLY A 44 31.90 -16.82 -3.26
C GLY A 44 30.38 -16.80 -3.04
N ALA A 45 29.83 -15.69 -2.53
CA ALA A 45 28.38 -15.49 -2.49
C ALA A 45 27.85 -15.09 -3.88
N THR A 46 26.61 -15.47 -4.17
CA THR A 46 25.89 -15.03 -5.37
C THR A 46 24.91 -13.92 -5.01
N ILE A 47 24.71 -12.98 -5.93
CA ILE A 47 23.70 -11.93 -5.82
C ILE A 47 22.71 -12.07 -6.96
N GLU A 48 21.43 -12.05 -6.62
CA GLU A 48 20.31 -12.09 -7.56
C GLU A 48 19.41 -10.87 -7.35
N TYR A 49 18.84 -10.40 -8.45
CA TYR A 49 18.02 -9.22 -8.59
C TYR A 49 16.69 -9.66 -9.19
N ASP A 50 15.64 -9.63 -8.38
CA ASP A 50 14.34 -10.21 -8.72
C ASP A 50 14.42 -11.67 -9.22
N GLY A 51 15.34 -12.45 -8.64
CA GLY A 51 15.61 -13.84 -9.01
C GLY A 51 16.48 -14.04 -10.26
N ALA A 52 17.02 -12.96 -10.85
CA ALA A 52 17.93 -13.04 -11.99
C ALA A 52 19.34 -12.53 -11.64
N SER A 53 20.37 -12.98 -12.36
CA SER A 53 21.74 -12.46 -12.22
C SER A 53 21.98 -11.11 -12.93
N ILE A 54 20.93 -10.56 -13.55
CA ILE A 54 20.99 -9.30 -14.30
C ILE A 54 20.61 -8.16 -13.37
N ALA A 55 21.56 -7.25 -13.12
CA ALA A 55 21.37 -6.12 -12.20
C ALA A 55 20.41 -5.03 -12.70
N LYS A 56 20.05 -5.06 -13.98
CA LYS A 56 19.08 -4.16 -14.59
C LYS A 56 17.67 -4.71 -14.45
N VAL A 57 16.84 -4.03 -13.67
CA VAL A 57 15.44 -4.43 -13.38
C VAL A 57 14.45 -3.47 -14.02
N LYS A 58 13.26 -3.99 -14.32
CA LYS A 58 12.15 -3.20 -14.87
C LYS A 58 11.35 -2.56 -13.75
N ILE A 59 11.13 -1.25 -13.85
CA ILE A 59 10.17 -0.53 -13.00
C ILE A 59 8.84 -0.49 -13.73
N LYS A 60 7.78 -0.97 -13.06
CA LYS A 60 6.44 -1.04 -13.66
C LYS A 60 5.82 0.35 -13.66
N ASP A 61 4.95 0.59 -14.63
CA ASP A 61 4.20 1.84 -14.73
C ASP A 61 3.00 1.84 -13.77
N LYS A 62 3.31 1.99 -12.48
CA LYS A 62 2.36 2.03 -11.37
C LYS A 62 3.02 2.68 -10.15
N ALA A 63 2.20 3.09 -9.18
CA ALA A 63 2.67 3.79 -7.98
C ALA A 63 3.77 3.07 -7.20
N LYS A 64 3.74 1.73 -7.08
CA LYS A 64 4.76 0.96 -6.34
C LYS A 64 5.24 -0.28 -7.07
N THR A 65 6.55 -0.43 -7.22
CA THR A 65 7.21 -1.65 -7.73
C THR A 65 8.19 -2.19 -6.70
N ALA A 66 7.95 -3.40 -6.20
CA ALA A 66 8.88 -4.09 -5.30
C ALA A 66 9.86 -4.95 -6.09
N ILE A 67 11.14 -4.82 -5.78
CA ILE A 67 12.24 -5.63 -6.32
C ILE A 67 13.00 -6.26 -5.16
N SER A 68 13.33 -7.54 -5.28
CA SER A 68 14.17 -8.23 -4.30
C SER A 68 15.64 -8.22 -4.72
N VAL A 69 16.54 -8.04 -3.76
CA VAL A 69 17.97 -8.30 -3.91
C VAL A 69 18.35 -9.37 -2.93
N THR A 70 18.76 -10.52 -3.44
CA THR A 70 19.07 -11.70 -2.64
C THR A 70 20.57 -11.97 -2.70
N VAL A 71 21.20 -12.14 -1.54
CA VAL A 71 22.56 -12.64 -1.42
C VAL A 71 22.53 -14.03 -0.79
N SER A 72 23.15 -15.00 -1.47
CA SER A 72 23.17 -16.40 -1.05
C SER A 72 24.59 -16.91 -0.92
N LYS A 73 24.87 -17.67 0.14
CA LYS A 73 26.17 -18.31 0.37
C LYS A 73 25.97 -19.60 1.16
N ASP A 74 26.45 -20.72 0.61
CA ASP A 74 26.48 -22.03 1.28
C ASP A 74 25.13 -22.45 1.92
N GLY A 75 24.01 -22.13 1.27
CA GLY A 75 22.65 -22.42 1.75
C GLY A 75 22.04 -21.35 2.65
N GLU A 76 22.81 -20.38 3.15
CA GLU A 76 22.29 -19.19 3.79
C GLU A 76 21.81 -18.17 2.77
N ARG A 77 20.68 -17.52 3.05
CA ARG A 77 20.08 -16.52 2.16
C ARG A 77 19.63 -15.30 2.95
N ARG A 78 19.95 -14.11 2.44
CA ARG A 78 19.41 -12.84 2.91
C ARG A 78 18.77 -12.11 1.76
N THR A 79 17.62 -11.49 2.01
CA THR A 79 16.85 -10.76 1.00
C THR A 79 16.59 -9.34 1.50
N TYR A 80 16.88 -8.38 0.63
CA TYR A 80 16.57 -6.97 0.79
C TYR A 80 15.45 -6.63 -0.20
N VAL A 81 14.44 -5.85 0.23
CA VAL A 81 13.28 -5.45 -0.57
C VAL A 81 13.35 -3.96 -0.82
N LEU A 82 13.37 -3.58 -2.09
CA LEU A 82 13.39 -2.20 -2.56
C LEU A 82 12.02 -1.91 -3.15
N VAL A 83 11.29 -0.98 -2.53
CA VAL A 83 10.01 -0.50 -3.00
C VAL A 83 10.25 0.81 -3.74
N PHE A 84 10.22 0.74 -5.06
CA PHE A 84 10.29 1.93 -5.92
C PHE A 84 8.92 2.59 -5.97
N GLU A 85 8.86 3.86 -5.62
CA GLU A 85 7.65 4.66 -5.53
C GLU A 85 7.65 5.75 -6.60
N LYS A 86 6.59 5.76 -7.39
CA LYS A 86 6.30 6.78 -8.40
C LYS A 86 5.15 7.64 -7.91
N ASP A 87 5.27 8.94 -8.09
CA ASP A 87 4.20 9.90 -7.79
C ASP A 87 3.19 9.91 -8.94
N MET A 88 2.38 8.85 -8.99
CA MET A 88 1.29 8.76 -9.95
C MET A 88 0.11 9.54 -9.38
N ASP A 89 -0.32 10.59 -10.09
CA ASP A 89 -1.62 11.20 -9.87
C ASP A 89 -2.68 10.11 -10.14
N VAL A 90 -3.10 9.43 -9.08
CA VAL A 90 -4.22 8.49 -9.16
C VAL A 90 -5.46 9.37 -9.18
N GLU A 91 -5.94 9.71 -10.37
CA GLU A 91 -7.26 10.29 -10.54
C GLU A 91 -8.26 9.27 -9.98
N MET A 92 -8.71 9.55 -8.76
CA MET A 92 -9.71 8.77 -8.07
C MET A 92 -11.03 9.32 -8.58
N ASP A 93 -11.67 8.60 -9.51
CA ASP A 93 -12.97 8.97 -10.10
C ASP A 93 -13.90 9.48 -8.98
N GLU A 94 -14.24 10.77 -9.04
CA GLU A 94 -15.15 11.40 -8.09
C GLU A 94 -16.49 10.65 -8.12
N GLU A 95 -16.93 10.09 -6.99
CA GLU A 95 -18.27 9.53 -6.85
C GLU A 95 -19.28 10.65 -7.07
N GLU A 96 -20.03 10.62 -8.17
CA GLU A 96 -21.13 11.56 -8.42
C GLU A 96 -22.15 11.46 -7.28
N THR A 97 -22.25 12.51 -6.46
CA THR A 97 -23.35 12.67 -5.53
C THR A 97 -24.60 13.03 -6.32
N VAL A 98 -25.52 12.06 -6.46
CA VAL A 98 -26.88 12.33 -6.96
C VAL A 98 -27.67 13.09 -5.89
N ASP A 99 -27.64 14.42 -5.97
CA ASP A 99 -28.57 15.29 -5.26
C ASP A 99 -30.00 15.16 -5.84
N ASP A 100 -30.98 15.39 -4.96
CA ASP A 100 -32.41 15.68 -5.18
C ASP A 100 -33.46 14.57 -4.88
N VAL A 101 -34.06 14.66 -3.67
CA VAL A 101 -35.52 14.81 -3.60
C VAL A 101 -35.95 15.77 -2.49
N LYS A 102 -36.62 16.83 -2.95
CA LYS A 102 -37.34 17.86 -2.22
C LYS A 102 -38.63 17.30 -1.60
N THR A 103 -38.83 17.54 -0.31
CA THR A 103 -40.19 17.61 0.29
C THR A 103 -40.25 18.76 1.31
N LYS A 104 -41.12 19.71 0.99
CA LYS A 104 -41.48 20.89 1.79
C LYS A 104 -42.67 20.56 2.71
N GLU A 105 -42.59 21.05 3.95
CA GLU A 105 -43.67 21.57 4.83
C GLU A 105 -44.68 20.50 5.36
N VAL A 106 -45.25 20.50 6.58
CA VAL A 106 -45.67 21.54 7.55
C VAL A 106 -45.66 20.98 9.00
N GLU A 107 -45.48 21.92 9.93
CA GLU A 107 -45.55 21.95 11.40
C GLU A 107 -46.89 21.56 12.07
N VAL A 108 -46.85 21.03 13.31
CA VAL A 108 -47.82 21.36 14.39
C VAL A 108 -47.24 21.10 15.80
N GLU A 109 -47.48 22.07 16.69
CA GLU A 109 -47.03 22.25 18.09
C GLU A 109 -47.56 21.25 19.14
N ALA A 110 -46.86 21.08 20.28
CA ALA A 110 -47.24 21.68 21.58
C ALA A 110 -46.45 21.15 22.82
N ALA A 111 -45.86 22.09 23.58
CA ALA A 111 -45.67 22.21 25.07
C ALA A 111 -45.13 21.03 25.93
N GLN A 112 -44.34 21.17 27.01
CA GLN A 112 -43.71 22.27 27.79
C GLN A 112 -42.75 21.62 28.84
N THR A 113 -41.75 22.38 29.32
CA THR A 113 -41.23 22.47 30.71
C THR A 113 -39.75 22.13 31.03
N SER A 114 -39.05 23.20 31.45
CA SER A 114 -38.09 23.33 32.57
C SER A 114 -36.60 22.89 32.45
N THR A 115 -35.76 23.94 32.41
CA THR A 115 -34.65 24.25 33.34
C THR A 115 -33.21 23.79 33.00
N ALA A 116 -32.36 24.84 32.96
CA ALA A 116 -30.92 24.90 33.28
C ALA A 116 -29.88 24.25 32.33
N GLY A 117 -29.26 25.13 31.52
CA GLY A 117 -27.86 25.50 31.77
C GLY A 117 -26.72 24.61 31.24
N ILE A 118 -25.96 25.21 30.31
CA ILE A 118 -24.47 25.20 30.23
C ILE A 118 -23.78 24.08 29.43
N ARG A 119 -23.34 24.53 28.24
CA ARG A 119 -22.04 24.33 27.55
C ARG A 119 -21.61 22.94 27.05
N ARG A 120 -21.15 23.05 25.79
CA ARG A 120 -19.93 22.49 25.17
C ARG A 120 -20.20 21.37 24.17
N ALA A 121 -19.92 21.71 22.91
CA ALA A 121 -19.89 20.82 21.77
C ALA A 121 -19.07 19.56 22.10
N LYS A 122 -19.68 18.40 21.85
CA LYS A 122 -19.02 17.10 21.90
C LYS A 122 -19.22 16.44 20.54
N HIS A 123 -18.12 16.26 19.85
CA HIS A 123 -17.95 15.40 18.69
C HIS A 123 -18.20 13.95 19.14
N PRO A 124 -19.19 13.22 18.60
CA PRO A 124 -19.29 11.77 18.79
C PRO A 124 -18.83 11.06 17.50
N MET A 125 -18.39 9.81 17.48
CA MET A 125 -17.83 8.87 18.44
C MET A 125 -17.46 7.67 17.54
N ILE A 126 -16.28 7.07 17.72
CA ILE A 126 -15.94 5.79 17.10
C ILE A 126 -16.84 4.70 17.70
N GLN A 127 -17.36 3.79 16.89
CA GLN A 127 -17.81 2.48 17.37
C GLN A 127 -17.42 1.38 16.36
N GLU A 128 -16.50 0.51 16.80
CA GLU A 128 -16.18 -0.75 16.15
C GLU A 128 -17.37 -1.72 16.18
N ALA A 129 -17.55 -2.50 15.11
CA ALA A 129 -18.38 -3.69 15.11
C ALA A 129 -17.62 -4.87 14.51
N ARG A 130 -17.09 -5.72 15.40
CA ARG A 130 -16.67 -7.09 15.13
C ARG A 130 -17.89 -7.99 15.32
N LEU A 131 -18.28 -8.79 14.32
CA LEU A 131 -18.74 -10.17 14.55
C LEU A 131 -18.81 -10.99 13.25
N MET A 132 -18.40 -12.24 13.38
CA MET A 132 -18.24 -13.28 12.37
C MET A 132 -19.56 -13.88 11.89
N GLY A 133 -19.54 -14.56 10.74
CA GLY A 133 -20.24 -15.85 10.62
C GLY A 133 -21.10 -16.07 9.38
N ASN A 134 -20.68 -17.08 8.61
CA ASN A 134 -21.51 -18.11 7.98
C ASN A 134 -22.29 -17.78 6.69
N ASN A 135 -21.59 -18.03 5.58
CA ASN A 135 -21.91 -19.05 4.57
C ASN A 135 -23.40 -19.46 4.46
N LEU A 136 -24.11 -18.90 3.47
CA LEU A 136 -25.43 -19.38 3.06
C LEU A 136 -25.48 -19.69 1.55
N LEU A 137 -25.68 -20.98 1.28
CA LEU A 137 -26.53 -21.56 0.23
C LEU A 137 -26.26 -21.20 -1.24
N ARG A 138 -25.54 -22.11 -1.92
CA ARG A 138 -25.55 -22.23 -3.39
C ARG A 138 -26.91 -22.73 -3.87
N ARG A 139 -27.39 -22.04 -4.91
CA ARG A 139 -28.69 -22.14 -5.58
C ARG A 139 -29.03 -23.52 -6.16
N CYS A 140 -30.33 -23.80 -6.15
CA CYS A 140 -30.99 -24.89 -6.87
C CYS A 140 -31.09 -24.65 -8.39
N HIS A 141 -30.92 -25.75 -9.15
CA HIS A 141 -31.62 -26.22 -10.36
C HIS A 141 -31.75 -25.35 -11.62
N SER A 142 -31.31 -25.91 -12.75
CA SER A 142 -32.17 -26.13 -13.94
C SER A 142 -31.69 -27.32 -14.76
N LEU A 143 -32.61 -28.27 -14.99
CA LEU A 143 -32.58 -29.36 -15.96
C LEU A 143 -32.47 -28.85 -17.40
N GLY A 144 -31.94 -29.70 -18.29
CA GLY A 144 -32.05 -29.54 -19.74
C GLY A 144 -31.23 -30.57 -20.52
N ILE A 145 -31.74 -31.81 -20.61
CA ILE A 145 -31.84 -32.69 -21.80
C ILE A 145 -32.56 -33.98 -21.36
#